data_AF-A0A1Q6RT73-F1
#
_entry.id   AF-A0A1Q6RT73-F1
#
_cell.length_a   1.000
_cell.length_b   1.000
_cell.length_c   1.000
_cell.angle_alpha   90.00
_cell.angle_beta   90.00
_cell.angle_gamma   90.00
#
_symmetry.space_group_name_H-M   'P 1'
#
loop_
_entity.id
_entity.type
_entity.pdbx_description
1 polymer ?
#
loop_
_entity_poly.entity_id
_entity_poly.type
_entity_poly.pdbx_seq_one_letter_code
_entity_poly.pdbx_strand_id
1 'polypeptide(L)'
;MQGGLLLLTASAGLCGDRTAAAILQECHRRRYRGVVVPFPAPSLIRTLARPLYRAGLELWLHEQDAPAAPGCWVLVNTSQTRGSLSERLSQAVRAFGPERIVLDLQRLRMDFSLPCPGGKGTYLTAAQLCRLQNGRTVFYSKELGVRYFTYRQDGASRFVLLDDGDTLNRKLTLGAQLGVTRGLLTLPECSDILPELLANRKA
;
A
#
# COMPACT_ATOMS: atom_id res chain seq x y z
N MET A 1 12.14 23.54 -5.27
CA MET A 1 11.30 23.01 -4.18
C MET A 1 10.42 21.90 -4.77
N GLN A 2 10.56 20.66 -4.30
CA GLN A 2 9.66 19.56 -4.71
C GLN A 2 8.38 19.64 -3.87
N GLY A 3 7.23 19.88 -4.52
CA GLY A 3 5.93 19.87 -3.86
C GLY A 3 5.54 18.46 -3.40
N GLY A 4 4.81 18.36 -2.28
CA GLY A 4 4.30 17.08 -1.77
C GLY A 4 3.11 16.54 -2.58
N LEU A 5 2.53 15.42 -2.14
CA LEU A 5 1.28 14.88 -2.66
C LEU A 5 0.17 15.02 -1.62
N LEU A 6 -1.07 15.23 -2.08
CA LEU A 6 -2.26 15.21 -1.23
C LEU A 6 -2.80 13.77 -1.13
N LEU A 7 -2.72 13.17 0.05
CA LEU A 7 -3.31 11.85 0.32
C LEU A 7 -4.78 12.00 0.74
N LEU A 8 -5.69 11.38 0.00
CA LEU A 8 -7.06 11.21 0.44
C LEU A 8 -7.16 9.95 1.29
N THR A 9 -7.90 10.01 2.40
CA THR A 9 -8.06 8.89 3.34
C THR A 9 -9.44 8.24 3.26
N ALA A 10 -10.42 8.94 2.70
CA ALA A 10 -11.77 8.44 2.48
C ALA A 10 -12.46 9.22 1.35
N SER A 11 -13.52 8.62 0.81
CA SER A 11 -14.48 9.29 -0.05
C SER A 11 -15.88 8.93 0.42
N ALA A 12 -16.72 9.94 0.65
CA ALA A 12 -18.11 9.76 1.05
C ALA A 12 -19.00 10.78 0.35
N GLY A 13 -20.24 10.38 0.08
CA GLY A 13 -21.25 11.24 -0.55
C GLY A 13 -21.04 11.45 -2.06
N LEU A 14 -21.79 12.39 -2.61
CA LEU A 14 -21.76 12.74 -4.02
C LEU A 14 -20.50 13.55 -4.33
N CYS A 15 -19.65 13.02 -5.20
CA CYS A 15 -18.51 13.72 -5.76
C CYS A 15 -18.94 14.45 -7.03
N GLY A 16 -18.63 15.74 -7.12
CA GLY A 16 -18.93 16.56 -8.29
C GLY A 16 -17.97 17.73 -8.43
N ASP A 17 -18.30 18.70 -9.28
CA ASP A 17 -17.40 19.80 -9.64
C ASP A 17 -16.89 20.61 -8.44
N ARG A 18 -17.72 20.78 -7.40
CA ARG A 18 -17.31 21.44 -6.15
C ARG A 18 -16.20 20.68 -5.43
N THR A 19 -16.25 19.33 -5.42
CA THR A 19 -15.22 18.48 -4.84
C THR A 19 -13.91 18.62 -5.60
N ALA A 20 -13.96 18.58 -6.94
CA ALA A 20 -12.79 18.79 -7.79
C ALA A 20 -12.17 20.18 -7.57
N ALA A 21 -12.99 21.23 -7.53
CA ALA A 21 -12.54 22.60 -7.30
C ALA A 21 -11.86 22.76 -5.94
N ALA A 22 -12.44 22.20 -4.87
CA ALA A 22 -11.85 22.23 -3.53
C ALA A 22 -10.50 21.51 -3.47
N ILE A 23 -10.37 20.34 -4.11
CA ILE A 23 -9.10 19.60 -4.18
C ILE A 23 -8.06 20.38 -4.98
N LEU A 24 -8.43 20.95 -6.13
CA LEU A 24 -7.54 21.80 -6.93
C LEU A 24 -7.06 23.03 -6.16
N GLN A 25 -7.97 23.69 -5.44
CA GLN A 25 -7.66 24.83 -4.61
C GLN A 25 -6.67 24.46 -3.50
N GLU A 26 -6.87 23.32 -2.83
CA GLU A 26 -5.95 22.85 -1.79
C GLU A 26 -4.57 22.49 -2.38
N CYS A 27 -4.54 21.81 -3.53
CA CYS A 27 -3.31 21.51 -4.25
C CYS A 27 -2.54 22.78 -4.61
N HIS A 28 -3.22 23.82 -5.11
CA HIS A 28 -2.60 25.09 -5.42
C HIS A 28 -2.07 25.78 -4.15
N ARG A 29 -2.91 25.89 -3.11
CA ARG A 29 -2.59 26.58 -1.85
C ARG A 29 -1.40 25.95 -1.12
N ARG A 30 -1.31 24.62 -1.11
CA ARG A 30 -0.22 23.86 -0.46
C ARG A 30 0.94 23.52 -1.39
N ARG A 31 0.82 23.89 -2.68
CA ARG A 31 1.78 23.52 -3.74
C ARG A 31 1.97 22.00 -3.85
N TYR A 32 0.90 21.23 -3.73
CA TYR A 32 0.93 19.81 -4.04
C TYR A 32 1.06 19.61 -5.55
N ARG A 33 1.83 18.60 -5.94
CA ARG A 33 2.05 18.22 -7.35
C ARG A 33 1.12 17.11 -7.83
N GLY A 34 0.26 16.59 -6.95
CA GLY A 34 -0.65 15.52 -7.27
C GLY A 34 -1.48 15.05 -6.09
N VAL A 35 -2.39 14.12 -6.37
CA VAL A 35 -3.35 13.54 -5.44
C VAL A 35 -3.21 12.02 -5.43
N VAL A 36 -3.24 11.43 -4.25
CA VAL A 36 -3.20 9.98 -4.03
C VAL A 36 -4.55 9.51 -3.50
N VAL A 37 -5.15 8.54 -4.18
CA VAL A 37 -6.42 7.89 -3.83
C VAL A 37 -6.14 6.39 -3.66
N PRO A 38 -5.77 5.94 -2.45
CA PRO A 38 -5.29 4.57 -2.21
C PRO A 38 -6.44 3.56 -2.00
N PHE A 39 -7.67 3.92 -2.37
CA PHE A 39 -8.86 3.09 -2.21
C PHE A 39 -9.76 3.17 -3.45
N PRO A 40 -10.59 2.15 -3.72
CA PRO A 40 -11.57 2.19 -4.80
C PRO A 40 -12.60 3.32 -4.60
N ALA A 41 -12.71 4.24 -5.56
CA ALA A 41 -13.60 5.39 -5.54
C ALA A 41 -14.00 5.86 -6.97
N PRO A 42 -14.67 5.02 -7.76
CA PRO A 42 -14.91 5.29 -9.19
C PRO A 42 -15.69 6.58 -9.46
N SER A 43 -16.61 6.97 -8.57
CA SER A 43 -17.34 8.24 -8.67
C SER A 43 -16.44 9.47 -8.48
N LEU A 44 -15.51 9.40 -7.51
CA LEU A 44 -14.51 10.42 -7.28
C LEU A 44 -13.53 10.49 -8.45
N ILE A 45 -13.06 9.35 -8.96
CA ILE A 45 -12.09 9.32 -10.06
C ILE A 45 -12.66 9.92 -11.33
N ARG A 46 -13.92 9.59 -11.68
CA ARG A 46 -14.64 10.24 -12.79
C ARG A 46 -14.70 11.76 -12.66
N THR A 47 -14.77 12.26 -11.44
CA THR A 47 -14.83 13.69 -11.13
C THR A 47 -13.46 14.35 -11.19
N LEU A 48 -12.40 13.68 -10.71
CA LEU A 48 -11.07 14.27 -10.54
C LEU A 48 -10.13 14.11 -11.73
N ALA A 49 -10.25 13.04 -12.52
CA ALA A 49 -9.26 12.67 -13.52
C ALA A 49 -8.98 13.80 -14.53
N ARG A 50 -10.04 14.34 -15.16
CA ARG A 50 -9.89 15.40 -16.18
C ARG A 50 -9.46 16.74 -15.58
N PRO A 51 -10.03 17.23 -14.46
CA PRO A 51 -9.57 18.47 -13.83
C PRO A 51 -8.10 18.44 -13.39
N LEU A 52 -7.64 17.34 -12.75
CA LEU A 52 -6.25 17.21 -12.32
C LEU A 52 -5.29 17.13 -13.51
N TYR A 53 -5.63 16.35 -14.54
CA TYR A 53 -4.84 16.27 -15.77
C TYR A 53 -4.66 17.65 -16.42
N ARG A 54 -5.74 18.42 -16.56
CA ARG A 54 -5.70 19.78 -17.11
C ARG A 54 -4.85 20.74 -16.29
N ALA A 55 -4.80 20.55 -14.97
CA ALA A 55 -3.98 21.33 -14.07
C ALA A 55 -2.51 20.88 -14.04
N GLY A 56 -2.13 19.84 -14.80
CA GLY A 56 -0.78 19.27 -14.78
C GLY A 56 -0.43 18.56 -13.47
N LEU A 57 -1.43 18.13 -12.70
CA LEU A 57 -1.25 17.44 -11.43
C LEU A 57 -1.25 15.93 -11.62
N GLU A 58 -0.37 15.23 -10.90
CA GLU A 58 -0.34 13.78 -10.88
C GLU A 58 -1.58 13.20 -10.17
N LEU A 59 -2.02 12.04 -10.63
CA LEU A 59 -3.08 11.27 -9.98
C LEU A 59 -2.58 9.85 -9.75
N TRP A 60 -2.58 9.42 -8.48
CA TRP A 60 -2.12 8.10 -8.05
C TRP A 60 -3.33 7.33 -7.55
N LEU A 61 -3.66 6.19 -8.18
CA LEU A 61 -4.93 5.50 -7.97
C LEU A 61 -4.73 4.06 -7.52
N HIS A 62 -5.65 3.58 -6.70
CA HIS A 62 -5.85 2.16 -6.50
C HIS A 62 -6.04 1.44 -7.86
N GLU A 63 -5.44 0.26 -8.00
CA GLU A 63 -5.40 -0.50 -9.28
C GLU A 63 -6.76 -0.72 -9.94
N GLN A 64 -7.83 -0.85 -9.16
CA GLN A 64 -9.20 -1.04 -9.65
C GLN A 64 -9.74 0.17 -10.44
N ASP A 65 -9.30 1.38 -10.12
CA ASP A 65 -9.77 2.61 -10.78
C ASP A 65 -8.82 3.12 -11.87
N ALA A 66 -7.61 2.55 -11.97
CA ALA A 66 -6.60 2.96 -12.95
C ALA A 66 -7.11 2.97 -14.42
N PRO A 67 -7.97 2.02 -14.86
CA PRO A 67 -8.53 2.07 -16.23
C PRO A 67 -9.38 3.33 -16.51
N ALA A 68 -9.96 3.96 -15.48
CA ALA A 68 -10.80 5.14 -15.64
C ALA A 68 -10.01 6.46 -15.80
N ALA A 69 -8.68 6.44 -15.60
CA ALA A 69 -7.82 7.60 -15.72
C ALA A 69 -6.50 7.26 -16.44
N PRO A 70 -6.49 7.22 -17.78
CA PRO A 70 -5.28 7.00 -18.56
C PRO A 70 -4.17 7.99 -18.17
N GLY A 71 -2.94 7.50 -18.00
CA GLY A 71 -1.80 8.31 -17.58
C GLY A 71 -1.66 8.50 -16.06
N CYS A 72 -2.56 7.95 -15.24
CA CYS A 72 -2.36 7.91 -13.79
C CYS A 72 -1.19 6.98 -13.39
N TRP A 73 -0.66 7.24 -12.20
CA TRP A 73 0.17 6.29 -11.45
C TRP A 73 -0.72 5.24 -10.79
N VAL A 74 -0.29 3.98 -10.82
CA VAL A 74 -1.06 2.84 -10.31
C VAL A 74 -0.46 2.35 -9.00
N LEU A 75 -1.22 2.45 -7.92
CA LEU A 75 -0.88 1.95 -6.60
C LEU A 75 -1.15 0.44 -6.55
N VAL A 76 -0.08 -0.33 -6.41
CA VAL A 76 -0.09 -1.78 -6.39
C VAL A 76 0.28 -2.24 -4.99
N ASN A 77 -0.71 -2.78 -4.26
CA ASN A 77 -0.56 -3.17 -2.88
C ASN A 77 0.39 -4.37 -2.70
N THR A 78 1.23 -4.32 -1.66
CA THR A 78 2.23 -5.36 -1.36
C THR A 78 1.90 -6.23 -0.15
N SER A 79 0.78 -5.98 0.54
CA SER A 79 0.30 -6.83 1.63
C SER A 79 -0.43 -8.07 1.10
N GLN A 80 0.34 -9.09 0.79
CA GLN A 80 -0.21 -10.37 0.34
C GLN A 80 -0.47 -11.29 1.54
N THR A 81 -1.74 -11.69 1.72
CA THR A 81 -2.14 -12.64 2.77
C THR A 81 -2.42 -14.05 2.22
N ARG A 82 -2.47 -14.20 0.88
CA ARG A 82 -2.74 -15.45 0.16
C ARG A 82 -2.06 -15.44 -1.20
N GLY A 83 -1.67 -16.61 -1.72
CA GLY A 83 -1.01 -16.72 -3.03
C GLY A 83 0.34 -16.01 -3.07
N SER A 84 0.87 -15.76 -4.27
CA SER A 84 2.24 -15.28 -4.45
C SER A 84 2.33 -13.78 -4.70
N LEU A 85 3.12 -13.07 -3.89
CA LEU A 85 3.47 -11.67 -4.11
C LEU A 85 4.18 -11.48 -5.45
N SER A 86 5.09 -12.39 -5.82
CA SER A 86 5.83 -12.32 -7.08
C SER A 86 4.90 -12.43 -8.29
N GLU A 87 3.92 -13.33 -8.23
CA GLU A 87 2.92 -13.47 -9.30
C GLU A 87 2.04 -12.23 -9.38
N ARG A 88 1.56 -11.72 -8.24
CA ARG A 88 0.76 -10.50 -8.16
C ARG A 88 1.46 -9.31 -8.80
N LEU A 89 2.72 -9.06 -8.43
CA LEU A 89 3.49 -7.93 -8.98
C LEU A 89 3.78 -8.13 -10.48
N SER A 90 4.10 -9.36 -10.90
CA SER A 90 4.31 -9.68 -12.32
C SER A 90 3.04 -9.46 -13.14
N GLN A 91 1.87 -9.80 -12.60
CA GLN A 91 0.58 -9.56 -13.24
C GLN A 91 0.28 -8.06 -13.36
N ALA A 92 0.55 -7.28 -12.31
CA ALA A 92 0.36 -5.84 -12.33
C ALA A 92 1.27 -5.17 -13.39
N VAL A 93 2.54 -5.59 -13.45
CA VAL A 93 3.51 -5.10 -14.46
C VAL A 93 3.05 -5.41 -15.88
N ARG A 94 2.54 -6.62 -16.14
CA ARG A 94 1.96 -6.96 -17.45
C ARG A 94 0.74 -6.11 -17.80
N ALA A 95 -0.07 -5.73 -16.81
CA ALA A 95 -1.31 -4.98 -17.03
C ALA A 95 -1.07 -3.47 -17.21
N PHE A 96 -0.12 -2.89 -16.49
CA PHE A 96 0.01 -1.43 -16.37
C PHE A 96 1.34 -0.85 -16.86
N GLY A 97 2.36 -1.69 -17.09
CA GLY A 97 3.73 -1.25 -17.34
C GLY A 97 4.44 -0.88 -16.03
N PRO A 98 5.72 -1.28 -15.84
CA PRO A 98 6.43 -1.04 -14.59
C PRO A 98 6.70 0.46 -14.32
N GLU A 99 6.78 1.27 -15.38
CA GLU A 99 7.04 2.70 -15.33
C GLU A 99 5.88 3.53 -14.77
N ARG A 100 4.69 2.94 -14.68
CA ARG A 100 3.48 3.58 -14.12
C ARG A 100 3.13 3.09 -12.73
N ILE A 101 3.80 2.05 -12.25
CA ILE A 101 3.47 1.42 -10.97
C ILE A 101 4.20 2.15 -9.83
N VAL A 102 3.47 2.31 -8.73
CA VAL A 102 4.00 2.65 -7.42
C VAL A 102 3.64 1.52 -6.47
N LEU A 103 4.63 0.93 -5.82
CA LEU A 103 4.37 -0.07 -4.78
C LEU A 103 3.76 0.60 -3.55
N ASP A 104 2.53 0.23 -3.21
CA ASP A 104 1.93 0.58 -1.93
C ASP A 104 2.44 -0.40 -0.86
N LEU A 105 3.43 0.08 -0.10
CA LEU A 105 4.12 -0.64 0.97
C LEU A 105 3.28 -0.60 2.24
N GLN A 106 2.37 -1.56 2.33
CA GLN A 106 1.61 -1.81 3.54
C GLN A 106 2.43 -2.64 4.53
N ARG A 107 2.46 -2.18 5.78
CA ARG A 107 3.05 -2.94 6.88
C ARG A 107 2.01 -3.84 7.53
N LEU A 108 2.06 -5.11 7.20
CA LEU A 108 1.15 -6.11 7.75
C LEU A 108 1.42 -6.32 9.26
N ARG A 109 0.34 -6.38 10.04
CA ARG A 109 0.32 -6.83 11.45
C ARG A 109 -1.04 -7.45 11.72
N MET A 110 -1.22 -8.70 11.33
CA MET A 110 -2.52 -9.36 11.39
C MET A 110 -2.45 -10.76 11.99
N ASP A 111 -3.48 -11.09 12.78
CA ASP A 111 -3.67 -12.39 13.40
C ASP A 111 -4.88 -13.10 12.79
N PHE A 112 -4.70 -14.36 12.39
CA PHE A 112 -5.70 -15.18 11.73
C PHE A 112 -6.01 -16.42 12.57
N SER A 113 -7.29 -16.70 12.78
CA SER A 113 -7.75 -17.99 13.33
C SER A 113 -7.77 -19.04 12.22
N LEU A 114 -7.16 -20.21 12.45
CA LEU A 114 -7.18 -21.31 11.51
C LEU A 114 -8.19 -22.40 11.93
N PRO A 115 -8.98 -22.94 10.98
CA PRO A 115 -9.02 -22.57 9.57
C PRO A 115 -9.62 -21.17 9.35
N CYS A 116 -9.10 -20.43 8.36
CA CYS A 116 -9.55 -19.08 8.03
C CYS A 116 -10.27 -19.06 6.67
N PRO A 117 -11.49 -19.61 6.52
CA PRO A 117 -12.14 -19.72 5.23
C PRO A 117 -12.38 -18.35 4.57
N GLY A 118 -12.78 -17.35 5.36
CA GLY A 118 -13.03 -15.99 4.86
C GLY A 118 -11.78 -15.12 4.64
N GLY A 119 -10.59 -15.59 5.04
CA GLY A 119 -9.35 -14.81 4.92
C GLY A 119 -9.31 -13.50 5.71
N LYS A 120 -10.22 -13.32 6.67
CA LYS A 120 -10.29 -12.12 7.50
C LYS A 120 -9.42 -12.31 8.74
N GLY A 121 -8.38 -11.50 8.86
CA GLY A 121 -7.56 -11.38 10.05
C GLY A 121 -8.00 -10.23 10.94
N THR A 122 -7.42 -10.16 12.14
CA THR A 122 -7.57 -9.04 13.07
C THR A 122 -6.28 -8.24 13.12
N TYR A 123 -6.36 -6.93 12.98
CA TYR A 123 -5.19 -6.06 13.11
C TYR A 123 -4.64 -6.09 14.54
N LEU A 124 -3.33 -6.12 14.65
CA LEU A 124 -2.61 -6.07 15.91
C LEU A 124 -1.98 -4.69 16.10
N THR A 125 -2.14 -4.14 17.31
CA THR A 125 -1.27 -3.05 17.79
C THR A 125 0.16 -3.55 17.95
N ALA A 126 1.14 -2.64 17.98
CA ALA A 126 2.53 -2.98 18.22
C ALA A 126 2.72 -3.74 19.56
N ALA A 127 2.04 -3.32 20.62
CA ALA A 127 2.08 -3.98 21.92
C ALA A 127 1.50 -5.40 21.88
N GLN A 128 0.38 -5.61 21.17
CA GLN A 128 -0.19 -6.95 21.00
C GLN A 128 0.75 -7.86 20.21
N LEU A 129 1.31 -7.38 19.10
CA LEU A 129 2.26 -8.14 18.30
C LEU A 129 3.50 -8.54 19.13
N CYS A 130 4.08 -7.60 19.86
CA CYS A 130 5.23 -7.87 20.73
C CYS A 130 4.94 -8.96 21.77
N ARG A 131 3.78 -8.89 22.46
CA ARG A 131 3.35 -9.92 23.41
C ARG A 131 3.16 -11.29 22.76
N LEU A 132 2.52 -11.32 21.59
CA LEU A 132 2.28 -12.56 20.84
C LEU A 132 3.58 -13.16 20.29
N GLN A 133 4.55 -12.33 19.92
CA GLN A 133 5.82 -12.78 19.34
C GLN A 133 6.82 -13.26 20.41
N ASN A 134 6.71 -12.80 21.66
CA ASN A 134 7.66 -13.14 22.72
C ASN A 134 7.83 -14.66 22.88
N GLY A 135 9.08 -15.12 22.89
CA GLY A 135 9.46 -16.53 23.04
C GLY A 135 9.17 -17.40 21.82
N ARG A 136 8.81 -16.83 20.66
CA ARG A 136 8.48 -17.59 19.45
C ARG A 136 9.47 -17.35 18.32
N THR A 137 9.77 -18.43 17.60
CA THR A 137 10.51 -18.36 16.35
C THR A 137 9.65 -17.73 15.26
N VAL A 138 10.23 -16.77 14.53
CA VAL A 138 9.59 -16.08 13.41
C VAL A 138 10.22 -16.57 12.11
N PHE A 139 9.38 -17.00 11.18
CA PHE A 139 9.78 -17.51 9.88
C PHE A 139 9.48 -16.48 8.78
N TYR A 140 10.15 -16.60 7.64
CA TYR A 140 9.87 -15.78 6.46
C TYR A 140 9.19 -16.62 5.37
N SER A 141 8.06 -16.13 4.87
CA SER A 141 7.38 -16.70 3.70
C SER A 141 7.85 -15.99 2.43
N LYS A 142 8.57 -16.71 1.57
CA LYS A 142 8.96 -16.19 0.24
C LYS A 142 7.75 -15.93 -0.65
N GLU A 143 6.73 -16.78 -0.55
CA GLU A 143 5.52 -16.69 -1.36
C GLU A 143 4.74 -15.42 -1.03
N LEU A 144 4.51 -15.16 0.26
CA LEU A 144 3.76 -13.98 0.71
C LEU A 144 4.63 -12.71 0.82
N GLY A 145 5.95 -12.86 0.88
CA GLY A 145 6.87 -11.74 1.09
C GLY A 145 6.79 -11.10 2.47
N VAL A 146 6.36 -11.87 3.49
CA VAL A 146 6.15 -11.40 4.86
C VAL A 146 6.72 -12.40 5.88
N ARG A 147 6.87 -11.97 7.13
CA ARG A 147 7.20 -12.86 8.25
C ARG A 147 5.94 -13.43 8.89
N TYR A 148 6.08 -14.59 9.52
CA TYR A 148 4.97 -15.23 10.23
C TYR A 148 5.44 -16.06 11.42
N PHE A 149 4.52 -16.27 12.36
CA PHE A 149 4.65 -17.28 13.40
C PHE A 149 3.27 -17.85 13.75
N THR A 150 3.25 -18.99 14.43
CA THR A 150 2.02 -19.65 14.86
C THR A 150 1.94 -19.77 16.37
N TYR A 151 0.72 -19.84 16.88
CA TYR A 151 0.47 -20.13 18.29
C TYR A 151 -0.89 -20.83 18.44
N ARG A 152 -1.21 -21.29 19.66
CA ARG A 152 -2.53 -21.83 19.98
C ARG A 152 -3.23 -20.91 20.96
N GLN A 153 -4.53 -20.72 20.77
CA GLN A 153 -5.41 -19.99 21.67
C GLN A 153 -6.79 -20.63 21.63
N ASP A 154 -7.37 -20.90 22.80
CA ASP A 154 -8.72 -21.45 22.93
C ASP A 154 -8.97 -22.71 22.08
N GLY A 155 -7.95 -23.59 22.02
CA GLY A 155 -8.00 -24.82 21.22
C GLY A 155 -7.79 -24.65 19.71
N ALA A 156 -7.76 -23.42 19.20
CA ALA A 156 -7.54 -23.11 17.80
C ALA A 156 -6.07 -22.79 17.50
N SER A 157 -5.63 -23.15 16.28
CA SER A 157 -4.35 -22.68 15.74
C SER A 157 -4.49 -21.26 15.24
N ARG A 158 -3.50 -20.43 15.52
CA ARG A 158 -3.43 -19.03 15.14
C ARG A 158 -2.22 -18.81 14.25
N PHE A 159 -2.34 -17.89 13.30
CA PHE A 159 -1.31 -17.58 12.32
C PHE A 159 -1.16 -16.07 12.24
N VAL A 160 0.00 -15.55 12.63
CA VAL A 160 0.28 -14.12 12.62
C VAL A 160 1.15 -13.80 11.42
N LEU A 161 0.74 -12.82 10.62
CA LEU A 161 1.53 -12.24 9.54
C LEU A 161 2.03 -10.85 9.94
N LEU A 162 3.31 -10.58 9.70
CA LEU A 162 3.92 -9.30 10.03
C LEU A 162 4.97 -8.84 9.00
N ASP A 163 5.08 -7.52 8.88
CA ASP A 163 6.15 -6.83 8.16
C ASP A 163 7.05 -6.04 9.11
N ASP A 164 8.33 -6.00 8.75
CA ASP A 164 9.38 -5.17 9.34
C ASP A 164 10.21 -4.47 8.23
N GLY A 165 11.29 -3.77 8.59
CA GLY A 165 12.11 -3.07 7.61
C GLY A 165 12.74 -3.99 6.56
N ASP A 166 13.13 -5.22 6.93
CA ASP A 166 13.71 -6.19 6.00
C ASP A 166 12.67 -6.74 5.03
N THR A 167 11.45 -7.08 5.48
CA THR A 167 10.40 -7.55 4.55
C THR A 167 9.99 -6.47 3.56
N LEU A 168 9.84 -5.22 4.02
CA LEU A 168 9.51 -4.09 3.14
C LEU A 168 10.64 -3.79 2.14
N ASN A 169 11.91 -3.91 2.54
CA ASN A 169 13.04 -3.81 1.62
C ASN A 169 13.03 -4.93 0.58
N ARG A 170 12.73 -6.18 0.96
CA ARG A 170 12.60 -7.29 0.01
C ARG A 170 11.48 -7.05 -1.01
N LYS A 171 10.35 -6.49 -0.58
CA LYS A 171 9.24 -6.10 -1.48
C LYS A 171 9.69 -5.05 -2.49
N LEU A 172 10.47 -4.06 -2.04
CA LEU A 172 11.07 -3.05 -2.91
C LEU A 172 12.07 -3.65 -3.91
N THR A 173 12.95 -4.54 -3.46
CA THR A 173 13.90 -5.25 -4.34
C THR A 173 13.18 -6.08 -5.38
N LEU A 174 12.12 -6.79 -5.01
CA LEU A 174 11.29 -7.54 -5.94
C LEU A 174 10.63 -6.63 -6.98
N GLY A 175 10.11 -5.47 -6.56
CA GLY A 175 9.62 -4.44 -7.48
C GLY A 175 10.68 -3.96 -8.46
N ALA A 176 11.88 -3.67 -7.95
CA ALA A 176 13.00 -3.19 -8.76
C ALA A 176 13.45 -4.23 -9.80
N GLN A 177 13.47 -5.52 -9.45
CA GLN A 177 13.74 -6.62 -10.39
C GLN A 177 12.71 -6.69 -11.54
N LEU A 178 11.49 -6.21 -11.29
CA LEU A 178 10.43 -6.11 -12.29
C LEU A 178 10.37 -4.72 -12.97
N GLY A 179 11.35 -3.84 -12.72
CA GLY A 179 11.45 -2.49 -13.30
C GLY A 179 10.64 -1.41 -12.56
N VAL A 180 9.97 -1.75 -11.45
CA VAL A 180 9.21 -0.78 -10.64
C VAL A 180 10.16 -0.04 -9.72
N THR A 181 10.24 1.29 -9.88
CA THR A 181 11.23 2.12 -9.17
C THR A 181 10.64 2.99 -8.06
N ARG A 182 9.31 3.00 -7.90
CA ARG A 182 8.59 3.85 -6.94
C ARG A 182 7.92 3.01 -5.86
N GLY A 183 8.02 3.48 -4.63
CA GLY A 183 7.29 2.96 -3.48
C GLY A 183 6.66 4.10 -2.69
N LEU A 184 5.50 3.84 -2.10
CA LEU A 184 4.75 4.70 -1.21
C LEU A 184 4.55 3.95 0.12
N LEU A 185 4.74 4.65 1.22
CA LEU A 185 4.36 4.18 2.56
C LEU A 185 3.74 5.34 3.34
N THR A 186 3.03 5.03 4.41
CA THR A 186 2.53 6.07 5.32
C THR A 186 3.38 6.11 6.61
N LEU A 187 3.72 7.32 7.06
CA LEU A 187 4.52 7.49 8.28
C LEU A 187 3.85 6.94 9.53
N PRO A 188 2.53 7.12 9.77
CA PRO A 188 1.88 6.55 10.95
C PRO A 188 2.03 5.03 11.08
N GLU A 189 2.10 4.31 9.95
CA GLU A 189 2.22 2.85 9.94
C GLU A 189 3.66 2.34 10.08
N CYS A 190 4.63 3.12 9.58
CA CYS A 190 6.02 2.67 9.39
C CYS A 190 7.07 3.49 10.16
N SER A 191 6.66 4.45 11.00
CA SER A 191 7.58 5.38 11.68
C SER A 191 8.74 4.70 12.44
N ASP A 192 8.47 3.61 13.14
CA ASP A 192 9.44 2.84 13.92
C ASP A 192 10.42 2.03 13.07
N ILE A 193 10.06 1.67 11.83
CA ILE A 193 10.91 0.89 10.91
C ILE A 193 11.52 1.75 9.79
N LEU A 194 11.22 3.05 9.76
CA LEU A 194 11.73 3.97 8.76
C LEU A 194 13.26 4.07 8.74
N PRO A 195 13.97 4.08 9.89
CA PRO A 195 15.43 4.11 9.88
C PRO A 195 16.05 2.92 9.14
N GLU A 196 15.50 1.70 9.32
CA GLU A 196 15.95 0.48 8.65
C GLU A 196 15.72 0.54 7.13
N LEU A 197 14.56 1.07 6.73
CA LEU A 197 14.21 1.29 5.32
C LEU A 197 15.15 2.29 4.63
N LEU A 198 15.54 3.35 5.33
CA LEU A 198 16.41 4.39 4.78
C LEU A 198 17.89 3.99 4.78
N ALA A 199 18.34 3.23 5.79
CA ALA A 199 19.72 2.76 5.87
C ALA A 199 20.10 1.89 4.66
N ASN A 200 19.17 1.03 4.22
CA ASN A 200 19.38 0.11 3.09
C ASN A 200 19.25 0.78 1.70
N ARG A 201 19.00 2.09 1.65
CA ARG A 201 18.80 2.86 0.41
C ARG A 201 19.90 3.87 0.10
N LYS A 202 20.98 3.89 0.89
CA LYS A 202 22.20 4.63 0.53
C LYS A 202 22.97 3.81 -0.52
N ALA A 203 22.69 4.05 -1.79
CA ALA A 203 23.51 3.71 -2.95
C ALA A 203 23.38 4.82 -3.99
#